data_AF-A0A933X1A0-F1
#
_entry.id   AF-A0A933X1A0-F1
#
_cell.length_a   1.000
_cell.length_b   1.000
_cell.length_c   1.000
_cell.angle_alpha   90.00
_cell.angle_beta   90.00
_cell.angle_gamma   90.00
#
_symmetry.space_group_name_H-M   'P 1'
#
loop_
_entity.id
_entity.type
_entity.pdbx_description
1 polymer ?
#
loop_
_entity_poly.entity_id
_entity_poly.type
_entity_poly.pdbx_seq_one_letter_code
_entity_poly.pdbx_strand_id
1 'polypeptide(L)'
;MTRSLKPLLTEPAGRPRRRARRGGLQFAACVLGLFGLARALGAEPQKSTTREAVEKVDPYTRGKTAAFDRAGYVSLGPFPLTMGIKSADVEETIGGAPILWVETTHFRIGSTLATYTLQGDAREARRLKDELAQLKPRFERFAPPANKLDPWLRLHLAAWRVEALYDDLLKRIGLVDEEFDPERRSERPPGLGGGRYLGMEHKFVVLLFEDESSLARFGRRFFDVEAHIRGRWRLPGGAMGLAITAEGVRSLGFDLDAALTGLLVGDTAQMLIEGLNENVNAVPLWFLYGLSHFYSRGIDPRWTVSANGTLREFGDDSWKWEPRVARIVANDAGAGWSELQSWRVLEDVTAQGHMLAWSRVTWLLQHEPRELRTFVLAVARPLPGESEDQLRKLVDTRVREGVQTAFGRTLNELDADWRAWVLKTQPR
;
A
#
# COMPACT_ATOMS: atom_id res chain seq x y z
N MET A 1 -16.49 -21.13 -13.21
CA MET A 1 -15.18 -20.91 -13.85
C MET A 1 -14.29 -20.16 -12.87
N THR A 2 -13.47 -20.87 -12.10
CA THR A 2 -12.51 -20.29 -11.13
C THR A 2 -11.28 -19.81 -11.89
N ARG A 3 -11.21 -18.52 -12.22
CA ARG A 3 -9.95 -17.89 -12.67
C ARG A 3 -8.95 -17.94 -11.51
N SER A 4 -7.74 -18.43 -11.79
CA SER A 4 -6.60 -18.42 -10.86
C SER A 4 -6.39 -17.00 -10.32
N LEU A 5 -6.44 -16.85 -9.00
CA LEU A 5 -6.16 -15.60 -8.27
C LEU A 5 -4.64 -15.38 -8.30
N LYS A 6 -4.13 -14.73 -9.34
CA LYS A 6 -2.73 -14.27 -9.34
C LYS A 6 -2.61 -13.01 -8.46
N PRO A 7 -1.57 -12.91 -7.61
CA PRO A 7 -1.24 -11.65 -6.95
C PRO A 7 -1.05 -10.54 -7.99
N LEU A 8 -1.52 -9.34 -7.67
CA LEU A 8 -1.33 -8.20 -8.57
C LEU A 8 0.12 -7.72 -8.57
N LEU A 9 0.79 -7.80 -7.41
CA LEU A 9 2.21 -7.53 -7.23
C LEU A 9 2.75 -8.37 -6.06
N THR A 10 3.74 -9.23 -6.32
CA THR A 10 4.57 -9.85 -5.28
C THR A 10 5.97 -9.31 -5.41
N GLU A 11 6.56 -8.81 -4.32
CA GLU A 11 8.00 -8.59 -4.31
C GLU A 11 8.72 -9.94 -4.49
N PRO A 12 9.85 -9.99 -5.22
CA PRO A 12 10.62 -11.22 -5.35
C PRO A 12 11.05 -11.70 -3.97
N ALA A 13 10.88 -13.01 -3.72
CA ALA A 13 11.30 -13.65 -2.49
C ALA A 13 12.84 -13.56 -2.34
N GLY A 14 13.29 -12.79 -1.34
CA GLY A 14 14.63 -12.90 -0.77
C GLY A 14 15.75 -12.16 -1.51
N ARG A 15 16.62 -11.51 -0.72
CA ARG A 15 17.88 -10.93 -1.18
C ARG A 15 18.77 -12.01 -1.82
N PRO A 16 19.42 -11.77 -2.98
CA PRO A 16 20.52 -12.62 -3.41
C PRO A 16 21.66 -12.50 -2.38
N ARG A 17 22.05 -13.63 -1.77
CA ARG A 17 23.27 -13.70 -0.96
C ARG A 17 24.45 -13.22 -1.82
N ARG A 18 25.06 -12.09 -1.43
CA ARG A 18 26.30 -11.59 -2.06
C ARG A 18 27.38 -12.67 -1.94
N ARG A 19 27.68 -13.36 -3.05
CA ARG A 19 28.91 -14.16 -3.16
C ARG A 19 30.08 -13.19 -3.24
N ALA A 20 30.96 -13.27 -2.24
CA ALA A 20 32.26 -12.64 -2.28
C ALA A 20 33.02 -13.14 -3.52
N ARG A 21 33.42 -12.22 -4.40
CA ARG A 21 34.36 -12.50 -5.48
C ARG A 21 35.72 -12.80 -4.86
N ARG A 22 36.18 -14.05 -4.98
CA ARG A 22 37.60 -14.41 -4.97
C ARG A 22 37.89 -15.10 -6.30
N GLY A 23 38.94 -14.63 -6.97
CA GLY A 23 39.36 -15.14 -8.27
C GLY A 23 40.11 -16.47 -8.19
N GLY A 24 40.40 -17.03 -9.37
CA GLY A 24 41.51 -17.95 -9.59
C GLY A 24 41.16 -19.39 -9.95
N LEU A 25 41.46 -19.71 -11.22
CA LEU A 25 41.93 -20.99 -11.78
C LEU A 25 41.00 -22.22 -11.94
N GLN A 26 41.14 -22.81 -13.14
CA GLN A 26 40.61 -24.07 -13.65
C GLN A 26 41.14 -25.28 -12.86
N PHE A 27 40.36 -26.37 -12.77
CA PHE A 27 40.75 -27.74 -13.13
C PHE A 27 39.55 -28.71 -13.06
N ALA A 28 39.64 -29.79 -13.85
CA ALA A 28 38.62 -30.77 -14.12
C ALA A 28 38.60 -31.97 -13.13
N ALA A 29 37.41 -32.58 -13.03
CA ALA A 29 37.07 -34.00 -12.86
C ALA A 29 37.51 -34.85 -11.64
N CYS A 30 36.59 -35.78 -11.32
CA CYS A 30 36.70 -37.07 -10.61
C CYS A 30 36.34 -37.19 -9.11
N VAL A 31 35.12 -37.71 -8.92
CA VAL A 31 34.59 -38.71 -7.97
C VAL A 31 35.57 -39.41 -7.01
N LEU A 32 35.25 -39.42 -5.69
CA LEU A 32 35.01 -40.62 -4.85
C LEU A 32 35.02 -40.28 -3.33
N GLY A 33 33.95 -40.65 -2.64
CA GLY A 33 34.03 -41.52 -1.46
C GLY A 33 34.27 -40.94 -0.06
N LEU A 34 33.28 -41.18 0.80
CA LEU A 34 33.35 -41.59 2.23
C LEU A 34 33.20 -40.53 3.35
N PHE A 35 32.09 -40.72 4.08
CA PHE A 35 31.84 -40.56 5.53
C PHE A 35 32.46 -39.39 6.30
N GLY A 36 31.57 -38.56 6.86
CA GLY A 36 31.90 -37.67 7.98
C GLY A 36 30.65 -37.05 8.61
N LEU A 37 30.26 -37.57 9.77
CA LEU A 37 29.37 -37.01 10.79
C LEU A 37 28.33 -35.96 10.33
N ALA A 38 27.07 -36.39 10.26
CA ALA A 38 25.93 -35.47 10.37
C ALA A 38 25.96 -34.82 11.78
N ARG A 39 26.60 -33.64 11.88
CA ARG A 39 26.33 -32.70 12.96
C ARG A 39 24.87 -32.31 12.82
N ALA A 40 24.04 -32.79 13.75
CA ALA A 40 22.78 -32.16 14.07
C ALA A 40 23.09 -30.70 14.44
N LEU A 41 22.99 -29.81 13.46
CA LEU A 41 22.80 -28.39 13.73
C LEU A 41 21.47 -28.32 14.45
N GLY A 42 21.53 -28.23 15.78
CA GLY A 42 20.38 -27.90 16.58
C GLY A 42 19.76 -26.65 15.98
N ALA A 43 18.55 -26.79 15.45
CA ALA A 43 17.67 -25.65 15.24
C ALA A 43 17.52 -25.02 16.63
N GLU A 44 18.06 -23.81 16.80
CA GLU A 44 17.69 -23.01 17.96
C GLU A 44 16.17 -22.93 17.98
N PRO A 45 15.52 -23.24 19.12
CA PRO A 45 14.08 -23.10 19.23
C PRO A 45 13.77 -21.64 18.89
N GLN A 46 13.04 -21.45 17.79
CA GLN A 46 12.49 -20.18 17.37
C GLN A 46 11.85 -19.56 18.60
N LYS A 47 12.42 -18.45 19.09
CA LYS A 47 11.89 -17.74 20.25
C LYS A 47 10.41 -17.51 20.00
N SER A 48 9.58 -18.24 20.73
CA SER A 48 8.15 -17.99 20.84
C SER A 48 8.02 -16.57 21.37
N THR A 49 7.79 -15.62 20.46
CA THR A 49 7.39 -14.27 20.84
C THR A 49 6.03 -14.41 21.48
N THR A 50 5.99 -14.26 22.80
CA THR A 50 4.76 -14.35 23.56
C THR A 50 3.90 -13.16 23.13
N ARG A 51 2.86 -13.43 22.33
CA ARG A 51 1.95 -12.42 21.80
C ARG A 51 1.29 -11.67 22.96
N GLU A 52 1.17 -10.35 22.82
CA GLU A 52 0.49 -9.51 23.81
C GLU A 52 -0.97 -9.96 23.95
N ALA A 53 -1.43 -10.12 25.20
CA ALA A 53 -2.83 -10.38 25.46
C ALA A 53 -3.61 -9.08 25.23
N VAL A 54 -4.45 -9.07 24.20
CA VAL A 54 -5.25 -7.90 23.84
C VAL A 54 -6.66 -8.01 24.42
N GLU A 55 -7.15 -6.93 25.04
CA GLU A 55 -8.54 -6.86 25.48
C GLU A 55 -9.47 -6.91 24.27
N LYS A 56 -10.37 -7.89 24.19
CA LYS A 56 -11.30 -8.01 23.06
C LYS A 56 -12.38 -6.93 23.05
N VAL A 57 -12.65 -6.32 24.20
CA VAL A 57 -13.60 -5.21 24.31
C VAL A 57 -12.82 -3.93 24.08
N ASP A 58 -13.29 -3.10 23.16
CA ASP A 58 -12.70 -1.79 22.89
C ASP A 58 -12.84 -0.87 24.12
N PRO A 59 -11.73 -0.44 24.75
CA PRO A 59 -11.79 0.38 25.95
C PRO A 59 -12.30 1.81 25.69
N TYR A 60 -12.27 2.26 24.42
CA TYR A 60 -12.66 3.61 24.00
C TYR A 60 -14.17 3.73 23.71
N THR A 61 -14.80 2.66 23.24
CA THR A 61 -16.25 2.60 23.00
C THR A 61 -17.01 1.80 24.05
N ARG A 62 -16.33 0.89 24.74
CA ARG A 62 -16.87 -0.04 25.76
C ARG A 62 -18.05 -0.87 25.27
N GLY A 63 -18.10 -1.20 23.98
CA GLY A 63 -19.22 -1.96 23.43
C GLY A 63 -20.51 -1.15 23.22
N LYS A 64 -20.50 0.17 23.42
CA LYS A 64 -21.72 1.00 23.34
C LYS A 64 -22.01 1.45 21.91
N THR A 65 -23.20 1.16 21.39
CA THR A 65 -23.65 1.53 20.03
C THR A 65 -23.46 3.00 19.70
N ALA A 66 -23.90 3.92 20.56
CA ALA A 66 -23.73 5.36 20.31
C ALA A 66 -22.24 5.81 20.26
N ALA A 67 -21.33 5.06 20.89
CA ALA A 67 -19.89 5.33 20.77
C ALA A 67 -19.33 4.77 19.46
N PHE A 68 -19.87 3.65 18.95
CA PHE A 68 -19.52 3.11 17.64
C PHE A 68 -19.90 4.06 16.50
N ASP A 69 -21.13 4.56 16.52
CA ASP A 69 -21.62 5.48 15.48
C ASP A 69 -20.77 6.77 15.44
N ARG A 70 -20.43 7.33 16.61
CA ARG A 70 -19.54 8.50 16.72
C ARG A 70 -18.12 8.23 16.25
N ALA A 71 -17.65 6.99 16.37
CA ALA A 71 -16.34 6.58 15.86
C ALA A 71 -16.32 6.35 14.34
N GLY A 72 -17.50 6.33 13.69
CA GLY A 72 -17.66 6.06 12.27
C GLY A 72 -17.61 4.56 11.96
N TYR A 73 -17.97 3.71 12.92
CA TYR A 73 -18.00 2.26 12.73
C TYR A 73 -19.39 1.78 12.35
N VAL A 74 -19.42 0.82 11.41
CA VAL A 74 -20.61 0.08 11.01
C VAL A 74 -20.79 -1.14 11.92
N SER A 75 -19.70 -1.84 12.25
CA SER A 75 -19.73 -3.01 13.13
C SER A 75 -18.36 -3.29 13.73
N LEU A 76 -18.33 -4.14 14.78
CA LEU A 76 -17.12 -4.80 15.25
C LEU A 76 -17.19 -6.29 14.90
N GLY A 77 -16.03 -6.91 14.66
CA GLY A 77 -15.98 -8.34 14.33
C GLY A 77 -16.48 -9.24 15.45
N PRO A 78 -16.84 -10.50 15.12
CA PRO A 78 -16.59 -11.16 13.84
C PRO A 78 -17.60 -10.81 12.73
N PHE A 79 -17.15 -10.83 11.46
CA PHE A 79 -17.99 -10.63 10.28
C PHE A 79 -17.43 -11.36 9.03
N PRO A 80 -18.23 -11.54 7.98
CA PRO A 80 -17.72 -11.95 6.66
C PRO A 80 -16.75 -10.89 6.12
N LEU A 81 -15.52 -11.28 5.77
CA LEU A 81 -14.57 -10.39 5.12
C LEU A 81 -14.88 -10.23 3.64
N THR A 82 -15.18 -11.35 2.98
CA THR A 82 -15.51 -11.42 1.56
C THR A 82 -16.22 -12.74 1.25
N MET A 83 -16.39 -13.11 -0.03
CA MET A 83 -17.09 -14.34 -0.40
C MET A 83 -16.33 -15.58 0.10
N GLY A 84 -16.85 -16.27 1.11
CA GLY A 84 -16.24 -17.50 1.63
C GLY A 84 -15.03 -17.32 2.54
N ILE A 85 -14.72 -16.09 2.97
CA ILE A 85 -13.71 -15.81 4.01
C ILE A 85 -14.35 -15.00 5.14
N LYS A 86 -14.26 -15.51 6.36
CA LYS A 86 -14.72 -14.86 7.60
C LYS A 86 -13.52 -14.42 8.44
N SER A 87 -13.76 -13.48 9.35
CA SER A 87 -12.74 -13.05 10.33
C SER A 87 -12.14 -14.23 11.11
N ALA A 88 -12.98 -15.20 11.52
CA ALA A 88 -12.54 -16.40 12.23
C ALA A 88 -11.59 -17.28 11.41
N ASP A 89 -11.79 -17.38 10.09
CA ASP A 89 -10.91 -18.15 9.21
C ASP A 89 -9.50 -17.55 9.18
N VAL A 90 -9.39 -16.22 9.26
CA VAL A 90 -8.12 -15.51 9.34
C VAL A 90 -7.43 -15.77 10.69
N GLU A 91 -8.16 -15.65 11.80
CA GLU A 91 -7.64 -15.95 13.15
C GLU A 91 -7.09 -17.37 13.24
N GLU A 92 -7.84 -18.37 12.76
CA GLU A 92 -7.41 -19.76 12.68
C GLU A 92 -6.12 -19.89 11.84
N THR A 93 -6.11 -19.30 10.64
CA THR A 93 -4.98 -19.35 9.71
C THR A 93 -3.69 -18.81 10.31
N ILE A 94 -3.76 -17.75 11.12
CA ILE A 94 -2.58 -17.13 11.73
C ILE A 94 -2.16 -17.77 13.06
N GLY A 95 -2.69 -18.95 13.38
CA GLY A 95 -2.37 -19.72 14.58
C GLY A 95 -3.24 -19.40 15.78
N GLY A 96 -4.51 -19.04 15.56
CA GLY A 96 -5.47 -18.73 16.61
C GLY A 96 -5.19 -17.42 17.36
N ALA A 97 -4.41 -16.51 16.78
CA ALA A 97 -4.15 -15.21 17.40
C ALA A 97 -5.44 -14.38 17.43
N PRO A 98 -5.77 -13.72 18.55
CA PRO A 98 -6.88 -12.78 18.57
C PRO A 98 -6.57 -11.62 17.63
N ILE A 99 -7.51 -11.33 16.73
CA ILE A 99 -7.46 -10.15 15.85
C ILE A 99 -8.50 -9.16 16.36
N LEU A 100 -8.11 -7.89 16.47
CA LEU A 100 -9.04 -6.80 16.68
C LEU A 100 -9.67 -6.41 15.35
N TRP A 101 -11.00 -6.29 15.31
CA TRP A 101 -11.75 -6.05 14.07
C TRP A 101 -12.65 -4.83 14.17
N VAL A 102 -12.56 -3.95 13.18
CA VAL A 102 -13.51 -2.84 12.95
C VAL A 102 -14.00 -2.86 11.52
N GLU A 103 -15.28 -2.57 11.32
CA GLU A 103 -15.87 -2.27 10.02
C GLU A 103 -16.25 -0.79 9.99
N THR A 104 -15.82 -0.11 8.95
CA THR A 104 -16.11 1.30 8.63
C THR A 104 -17.04 1.35 7.42
N THR A 105 -17.33 2.54 6.89
CA THR A 105 -18.16 2.67 5.69
C THR A 105 -17.54 1.93 4.50
N HIS A 106 -16.24 2.09 4.25
CA HIS A 106 -15.59 1.56 3.05
C HIS A 106 -14.66 0.37 3.32
N PHE A 107 -14.25 0.15 4.57
CA PHE A 107 -13.23 -0.84 4.92
C PHE A 107 -13.66 -1.84 5.99
N ARG A 108 -13.10 -3.05 5.88
CA ARG A 108 -13.02 -4.05 6.96
C ARG A 108 -11.57 -4.19 7.38
N ILE A 109 -11.29 -3.96 8.66
CA ILE A 109 -9.92 -3.79 9.14
C ILE A 109 -9.66 -4.76 10.29
N GLY A 110 -8.63 -5.58 10.14
CA GLY A 110 -8.14 -6.50 11.17
C GLY A 110 -6.74 -6.11 11.63
N SER A 111 -6.48 -6.20 12.93
CA SER A 111 -5.14 -5.93 13.47
C SER A 111 -4.71 -6.88 14.58
N THR A 112 -3.47 -7.36 14.50
CA THR A 112 -2.75 -8.01 15.60
C THR A 112 -1.61 -7.15 16.15
N LEU A 113 -1.55 -5.87 15.76
CA LEU A 113 -0.49 -4.95 16.15
C LEU A 113 -0.37 -4.86 17.67
N ALA A 114 0.86 -5.02 18.17
CA ALA A 114 1.17 -4.88 19.59
C ALA A 114 1.22 -3.40 20.01
N THR A 115 1.30 -3.16 21.32
CA THR A 115 1.54 -1.83 21.88
C THR A 115 2.83 -1.23 21.29
N TYR A 116 2.73 -0.05 20.69
CA TYR A 116 3.87 0.73 20.24
C TYR A 116 4.28 1.74 21.32
N THR A 117 5.57 1.81 21.65
CA THR A 117 6.13 2.85 22.53
C THR A 117 6.85 3.88 21.69
N LEU A 118 6.57 5.17 21.90
CA LEU A 118 7.22 6.25 21.16
C LEU A 118 8.73 6.24 21.39
N GLN A 119 9.50 6.34 20.31
CA GLN A 119 10.97 6.24 20.32
C GLN A 119 11.68 7.60 20.50
N GLY A 120 10.97 8.63 20.98
CA GLY A 120 11.55 9.97 21.21
C GLY A 120 11.78 10.81 19.95
N ASP A 121 11.31 10.38 18.78
CA ASP A 121 11.37 11.19 17.56
C ASP A 121 10.36 12.36 17.62
N ALA A 122 10.85 13.59 17.52
CA ALA A 122 10.02 14.78 17.68
C ALA A 122 8.99 14.97 16.55
N ARG A 123 9.28 14.52 15.33
CA ARG A 123 8.34 14.63 14.19
C ARG A 123 7.20 13.64 14.36
N GLU A 124 7.51 12.39 14.71
CA GLU A 124 6.50 11.39 15.01
C GLU A 124 5.65 11.80 16.23
N ALA A 125 6.28 12.23 17.32
CA ALA A 125 5.55 12.64 18.53
C ALA A 125 4.56 13.78 18.25
N ARG A 126 4.98 14.77 17.44
CA ARG A 126 4.10 15.86 17.00
C ARG A 126 2.96 15.35 16.12
N ARG A 127 3.25 14.55 15.10
CA ARG A 127 2.23 13.96 14.21
C ARG A 127 1.20 13.17 15.00
N LEU A 128 1.65 12.24 15.85
CA LEU A 128 0.77 11.42 16.67
C LEU A 128 -0.08 12.28 17.61
N LYS A 129 0.49 13.33 18.22
CA LYS A 129 -0.29 14.28 19.02
C LYS A 129 -1.42 14.92 18.20
N ASP A 130 -1.14 15.36 16.98
CA ASP A 130 -2.12 16.01 16.10
C ASP A 130 -3.20 15.01 15.63
N GLU A 131 -2.83 13.77 15.31
CA GLU A 131 -3.79 12.72 14.94
C GLU A 131 -4.67 12.29 16.13
N LEU A 132 -4.09 12.10 17.31
CA LEU A 132 -4.84 11.78 18.52
C LEU A 132 -5.80 12.91 18.91
N ALA A 133 -5.43 14.16 18.64
CA ALA A 133 -6.32 15.31 18.85
C ALA A 133 -7.53 15.28 17.88
N GLN A 134 -7.33 14.83 16.64
CA GLN A 134 -8.43 14.65 15.67
C GLN A 134 -9.30 13.44 15.98
N LEU A 135 -8.72 12.40 16.57
CA LEU A 135 -9.42 11.18 16.94
C LEU A 135 -10.25 11.37 18.23
N LYS A 136 -9.76 12.17 19.18
CA LYS A 136 -10.38 12.39 20.50
C LYS A 136 -11.89 12.70 20.46
N PRO A 137 -12.42 13.59 19.60
CA PRO A 137 -13.85 13.94 19.59
C PRO A 137 -14.79 12.78 19.24
N ARG A 138 -14.24 11.70 18.67
CA ARG A 138 -15.00 10.50 18.29
C ARG A 138 -15.33 9.59 19.46
N PHE A 139 -14.66 9.78 20.60
CA PHE A 139 -14.81 8.93 21.78
C PHE A 139 -15.30 9.73 22.98
N GLU A 140 -16.30 9.19 23.68
CA GLU A 140 -16.85 9.79 24.91
C GLU A 140 -15.79 9.84 26.02
N ARG A 141 -14.97 8.79 26.11
CA ARG A 141 -13.81 8.71 26.99
C ARG A 141 -12.58 8.41 26.16
N PHE A 142 -11.67 9.38 26.12
CA PHE A 142 -10.40 9.25 25.41
C PHE A 142 -9.24 9.44 26.38
N ALA A 143 -8.66 8.33 26.82
CA ALA A 143 -7.56 8.30 27.79
C ALA A 143 -6.45 7.38 27.28
N PRO A 144 -5.73 7.78 26.20
CA PRO A 144 -4.64 6.98 25.66
C PRO A 144 -3.50 6.84 26.67
N PRO A 145 -2.79 5.70 26.68
CA PRO A 145 -1.64 5.51 27.56
C PRO A 145 -0.52 6.50 27.24
N ALA A 146 0.16 6.99 28.29
CA ALA A 146 1.25 7.96 28.11
C ALA A 146 2.40 7.35 27.30
N ASN A 147 2.85 8.07 26.27
CA ASN A 147 3.95 7.70 25.36
C ASN A 147 3.77 6.34 24.65
N LYS A 148 2.53 5.87 24.52
CA LYS A 148 2.22 4.57 23.90
C LYS A 148 1.01 4.68 22.99
N LEU A 149 0.96 3.78 22.01
CA LEU A 149 -0.24 3.44 21.26
C LEU A 149 -0.58 1.98 21.58
N ASP A 150 -1.63 1.74 22.35
CA ASP A 150 -2.13 0.38 22.59
C ASP A 150 -2.75 -0.21 21.29
N PRO A 151 -2.98 -1.54 21.24
CA PRO A 151 -3.51 -2.20 20.04
C PRO A 151 -4.81 -1.61 19.50
N TRP A 152 -5.75 -1.22 20.38
CA TRP A 152 -7.01 -0.60 19.97
C TRP A 152 -6.79 0.78 19.38
N LEU A 153 -5.94 1.60 20.01
CA LEU A 153 -5.63 2.93 19.50
C LEU A 153 -4.94 2.87 18.14
N ARG A 154 -4.05 1.88 17.92
CA ARG A 154 -3.43 1.64 16.61
C ARG A 154 -4.48 1.25 15.56
N LEU A 155 -5.44 0.39 15.90
CA LEU A 155 -6.56 0.03 15.02
C LEU A 155 -7.45 1.23 14.68
N HIS A 156 -7.82 2.02 15.69
CA HIS A 156 -8.66 3.21 15.53
C HIS A 156 -7.99 4.27 14.64
N LEU A 157 -6.69 4.49 14.83
CA LEU A 157 -5.90 5.36 13.96
C LEU A 157 -5.82 4.81 12.53
N ALA A 158 -5.58 3.51 12.35
CA ALA A 158 -5.58 2.90 11.03
C ALA A 158 -6.91 3.09 10.31
N ALA A 159 -8.04 2.82 10.98
CA ALA A 159 -9.38 3.00 10.46
C ALA A 159 -9.66 4.44 10.04
N TRP A 160 -9.32 5.40 10.90
CA TRP A 160 -9.45 6.81 10.55
C TRP A 160 -8.59 7.22 9.35
N ARG A 161 -7.33 6.77 9.30
CA ARG A 161 -6.40 7.13 8.23
C ARG A 161 -6.83 6.60 6.86
N VAL A 162 -7.33 5.36 6.79
CA VAL A 162 -7.76 4.78 5.50
C VAL A 162 -9.06 5.42 4.99
N GLU A 163 -9.98 5.77 5.88
CA GLU A 163 -11.18 6.53 5.53
C GLU A 163 -10.84 7.96 5.09
N ALA A 164 -9.97 8.66 5.82
CA ALA A 164 -9.51 9.99 5.43
C ALA A 164 -8.78 9.99 4.07
N LEU A 165 -8.02 8.93 3.79
CA LEU A 165 -7.37 8.75 2.49
C LEU A 165 -8.37 8.49 1.37
N TYR A 166 -9.43 7.70 1.63
CA TYR A 166 -10.51 7.46 0.67
C TYR A 166 -11.17 8.77 0.25
N ASP A 167 -11.54 9.60 1.24
CA ASP A 167 -12.16 10.90 1.01
C ASP A 167 -11.22 11.88 0.26
N ASP A 168 -9.95 11.96 0.66
CA ASP A 168 -8.97 12.83 0.01
C ASP A 168 -8.72 12.39 -1.45
N LEU A 169 -8.64 11.07 -1.70
CA LEU A 169 -8.46 10.55 -3.04
C LEU A 169 -9.65 10.91 -3.95
N LEU A 170 -10.89 10.64 -3.50
CA LEU A 170 -12.11 10.99 -4.23
C LEU A 170 -12.15 12.48 -4.57
N LYS A 171 -11.89 13.33 -3.57
CA LYS A 171 -11.87 14.78 -3.74
C LYS A 171 -10.85 15.23 -4.79
N ARG A 172 -9.62 14.68 -4.75
CA ARG A 172 -8.57 15.02 -5.72
C ARG A 172 -8.92 14.65 -7.14
N ILE A 173 -9.56 13.50 -7.33
CA ILE A 173 -9.93 12.99 -8.66
C ILE A 173 -11.33 13.43 -9.09
N GLY A 174 -11.97 14.38 -8.39
CA GLY A 174 -13.27 14.92 -8.76
C GLY A 174 -14.41 13.89 -8.78
N LEU A 175 -14.32 12.88 -7.91
CA LEU A 175 -15.38 11.91 -7.68
C LEU A 175 -16.01 12.14 -6.31
N VAL A 176 -17.25 11.71 -6.16
CA VAL A 176 -17.95 11.67 -4.86
C VAL A 176 -18.56 10.28 -4.62
N ASP A 177 -18.72 9.90 -3.36
CA ASP A 177 -19.14 8.54 -3.00
C ASP A 177 -20.55 8.21 -3.54
N GLU A 178 -21.43 9.20 -3.61
CA GLU A 178 -22.80 9.07 -4.11
C GLU A 178 -22.87 8.65 -5.58
N GLU A 179 -21.82 8.87 -6.37
CA GLU A 179 -21.75 8.39 -7.77
C GLU A 179 -21.68 6.84 -7.85
N PHE A 180 -21.27 6.19 -6.77
CA PHE A 180 -21.20 4.74 -6.65
C PHE A 180 -22.44 4.12 -6.01
N ASP A 181 -23.45 4.92 -5.65
CA ASP A 181 -24.71 4.42 -5.09
C ASP A 181 -25.37 3.41 -6.06
N PRO A 182 -25.56 2.14 -5.65
CA PRO A 182 -26.21 1.13 -6.47
C PRO A 182 -27.65 1.48 -6.86
N GLU A 183 -28.36 2.27 -6.02
CA GLU A 183 -29.74 2.68 -6.29
C GLU A 183 -29.83 3.72 -7.41
N ARG A 184 -28.73 4.45 -7.66
CA ARG A 184 -28.63 5.50 -8.68
C ARG A 184 -27.90 5.04 -9.94
N ARG A 185 -27.84 3.72 -10.18
CA ARG A 185 -27.09 3.13 -11.30
C ARG A 185 -27.49 3.69 -12.68
N SER A 186 -28.76 4.05 -12.89
CA SER A 186 -29.24 4.65 -14.15
C SER A 186 -28.76 6.09 -14.38
N GLU A 187 -28.39 6.81 -13.32
CA GLU A 187 -27.91 8.20 -13.36
C GLU A 187 -26.37 8.28 -13.42
N ARG A 188 -25.69 7.14 -13.34
CA ARG A 188 -24.26 7.06 -13.18
C ARG A 188 -23.53 7.51 -14.46
N PRO A 189 -22.47 8.34 -14.35
CA PRO A 189 -21.60 8.65 -15.46
C PRO A 189 -21.02 7.37 -16.11
N PRO A 190 -20.92 7.33 -17.45
CA PRO A 190 -20.37 6.17 -18.13
C PRO A 190 -18.93 5.89 -17.68
N GLY A 191 -18.59 4.61 -17.52
CA GLY A 191 -17.24 4.17 -17.17
C GLY A 191 -16.99 3.93 -15.67
N LEU A 192 -17.97 4.17 -14.81
CA LEU A 192 -17.90 3.81 -13.39
C LEU A 192 -18.39 2.37 -13.13
N GLY A 193 -17.71 1.65 -12.23
CA GLY A 193 -18.04 0.27 -11.85
C GLY A 193 -19.37 0.14 -11.12
N GLY A 194 -19.88 -1.08 -10.96
CA GLY A 194 -21.25 -1.36 -10.56
C GLY A 194 -21.53 -1.17 -9.06
N GLY A 195 -20.59 -1.54 -8.22
CA GLY A 195 -20.76 -1.61 -6.77
C GLY A 195 -20.49 -0.30 -6.01
N ARG A 196 -20.86 -0.32 -4.73
CA ARG A 196 -20.85 0.84 -3.83
C ARG A 196 -19.45 1.35 -3.49
N TYR A 197 -18.43 0.50 -3.51
CA TYR A 197 -17.11 0.82 -2.96
C TYR A 197 -16.12 1.09 -4.10
N LEU A 198 -16.10 2.33 -4.62
CA LEU A 198 -15.37 2.71 -5.84
C LEU A 198 -15.69 1.82 -7.04
N GLY A 199 -16.95 1.38 -7.15
CA GLY A 199 -17.37 0.46 -8.20
C GLY A 199 -17.26 -1.01 -7.81
N MET A 200 -16.63 -1.36 -6.69
CA MET A 200 -16.58 -2.74 -6.19
C MET A 200 -17.84 -3.11 -5.38
N GLU A 201 -18.26 -4.36 -5.49
CA GLU A 201 -19.42 -4.90 -4.75
C GLU A 201 -19.16 -5.02 -3.23
N HIS A 202 -17.90 -5.20 -2.84
CA HIS A 202 -17.51 -5.46 -1.46
C HIS A 202 -16.53 -4.41 -0.95
N LYS A 203 -16.57 -4.17 0.37
CA LYS A 203 -15.64 -3.28 1.07
C LYS A 203 -14.19 -3.70 0.86
N PHE A 204 -13.29 -2.74 0.92
CA PHE A 204 -11.85 -2.99 0.95
C PHE A 204 -11.48 -3.71 2.25
N VAL A 205 -10.47 -4.57 2.21
CA VAL A 205 -9.98 -5.30 3.39
C VAL A 205 -8.56 -4.87 3.71
N VAL A 206 -8.29 -4.47 4.95
CA VAL A 206 -6.95 -4.10 5.43
C VAL A 206 -6.59 -4.97 6.62
N LEU A 207 -5.46 -5.66 6.57
CA LEU A 207 -4.93 -6.50 7.64
C LEU A 207 -3.58 -5.98 8.10
N LEU A 208 -3.45 -5.70 9.40
CA LEU A 208 -2.23 -5.22 10.02
C LEU A 208 -1.71 -6.27 10.99
N PHE A 209 -0.67 -7.00 10.59
CA PHE A 209 -0.07 -8.02 11.41
C PHE A 209 1.12 -7.48 12.20
N GLU A 210 1.29 -7.92 13.44
CA GLU A 210 2.52 -7.62 14.17
C GLU A 210 3.72 -8.38 13.59
N ASP A 211 3.54 -9.66 13.25
CA ASP A 211 4.61 -10.58 12.83
C ASP A 211 4.54 -11.01 11.35
N GLU A 212 5.70 -11.20 10.72
CA GLU A 212 5.82 -11.63 9.32
C GLU A 212 5.19 -13.01 9.09
N SER A 213 5.25 -13.88 10.10
CA SER A 213 4.76 -15.25 10.02
C SER A 213 3.24 -15.32 9.81
N SER A 214 2.50 -14.35 10.35
CA SER A 214 1.05 -14.25 10.19
C SER A 214 0.69 -13.87 8.76
N LEU A 215 1.43 -12.93 8.15
CA LEU A 215 1.25 -12.59 6.74
C LEU A 215 1.61 -13.75 5.83
N ALA A 216 2.73 -14.44 6.09
CA ALA A 216 3.15 -15.60 5.31
C ALA A 216 2.10 -16.72 5.34
N ARG A 217 1.52 -17.02 6.52
CA ARG A 217 0.44 -18.01 6.66
C ARG A 217 -0.83 -17.58 5.94
N PHE A 218 -1.23 -16.32 6.09
CA PHE A 218 -2.39 -15.75 5.39
C PHE A 218 -2.22 -15.83 3.87
N GLY A 219 -1.09 -15.34 3.36
CA GLY A 219 -0.72 -15.40 1.95
C GLY A 219 -0.78 -16.82 1.38
N ARG A 220 -0.14 -17.77 2.06
CA ARG A 220 -0.08 -19.17 1.62
C ARG A 220 -1.46 -19.81 1.60
N ARG A 221 -2.28 -19.56 2.63
CA ARG A 221 -3.61 -20.19 2.77
C ARG A 221 -4.61 -19.73 1.71
N PHE A 222 -4.60 -18.44 1.38
CA PHE A 222 -5.64 -17.83 0.54
C PHE A 222 -5.18 -17.54 -0.89
N PHE A 223 -3.88 -17.44 -1.14
CA PHE A 223 -3.32 -17.02 -2.43
C PHE A 223 -2.14 -17.85 -2.93
N ASP A 224 -1.73 -18.88 -2.18
CA ASP A 224 -0.56 -19.72 -2.50
C ASP A 224 0.74 -18.91 -2.71
N VAL A 225 0.88 -17.79 -1.98
CA VAL A 225 2.09 -16.96 -2.01
C VAL A 225 2.62 -16.66 -0.62
N GLU A 226 3.93 -16.52 -0.52
CA GLU A 226 4.60 -16.14 0.72
C GLU A 226 5.02 -14.67 0.64
N ALA A 227 4.40 -13.83 1.47
CA ALA A 227 4.70 -12.42 1.60
C ALA A 227 5.16 -12.14 3.03
N HIS A 228 6.19 -11.30 3.17
CA HIS A 228 6.83 -11.04 4.47
C HIS A 228 6.56 -9.64 5.01
N ILE A 229 6.55 -8.62 4.14
CA ILE A 229 6.37 -7.22 4.54
C ILE A 229 4.94 -6.76 4.28
N ARG A 230 4.43 -7.09 3.09
CA ARG A 230 3.12 -6.67 2.61
C ARG A 230 2.63 -7.55 1.47
N GLY A 231 1.33 -7.51 1.20
CA GLY A 231 0.77 -7.99 -0.04
C GLY A 231 -0.56 -7.34 -0.38
N ARG A 232 -0.85 -7.25 -1.68
CA ARG A 232 -2.13 -6.78 -2.21
C ARG A 232 -2.72 -7.82 -3.14
N TRP A 233 -3.99 -8.13 -2.93
CA TRP A 233 -4.68 -9.18 -3.67
C TRP A 233 -6.12 -8.82 -3.94
N ARG A 234 -6.67 -9.45 -4.99
CA ARG A 234 -8.12 -9.55 -5.16
C ARG A 234 -8.61 -10.76 -4.36
N LEU A 235 -9.50 -10.52 -3.42
CA LEU A 235 -10.14 -11.54 -2.60
C LEU A 235 -11.29 -12.22 -3.37
N PRO A 236 -11.67 -13.46 -2.99
CA PRO A 236 -12.85 -14.12 -3.54
C PRO A 236 -14.11 -13.25 -3.43
N GLY A 237 -14.91 -13.11 -4.50
CA GLY A 237 -16.03 -12.16 -4.53
C GLY A 237 -15.64 -10.74 -4.98
N GLY A 238 -14.35 -10.49 -5.24
CA GLY A 238 -13.91 -9.29 -5.95
C GLY A 238 -13.47 -8.11 -5.07
N ALA A 239 -13.55 -8.23 -3.73
CA ALA A 239 -12.97 -7.22 -2.83
C ALA A 239 -11.46 -7.07 -3.05
N MET A 240 -10.93 -5.87 -2.87
CA MET A 240 -9.48 -5.66 -2.81
C MET A 240 -9.00 -5.79 -1.36
N GLY A 241 -7.89 -6.51 -1.17
CA GLY A 241 -7.27 -6.77 0.12
C GLY A 241 -5.83 -6.28 0.18
N LEU A 242 -5.47 -5.66 1.29
CA LEU A 242 -4.12 -5.25 1.67
C LEU A 242 -3.76 -5.91 2.99
N ALA A 243 -2.56 -6.48 3.09
CA ALA A 243 -2.00 -6.90 4.36
C ALA A 243 -0.57 -6.37 4.53
N ILE A 244 -0.21 -5.91 5.73
CA ILE A 244 1.09 -5.32 6.07
C ILE A 244 1.57 -5.87 7.41
N THR A 245 2.88 -6.01 7.60
CA THR A 245 3.49 -6.47 8.85
C THR A 245 4.34 -5.36 9.51
N ALA A 246 4.19 -5.18 10.82
CA ALA A 246 5.05 -4.28 11.57
C ALA A 246 6.48 -4.83 11.68
N GLU A 247 6.64 -6.13 11.92
CA GLU A 247 7.95 -6.80 11.92
C GLU A 247 8.68 -6.66 10.59
N GLY A 248 7.99 -6.80 9.45
CA GLY A 248 8.59 -6.64 8.13
C GLY A 248 9.05 -5.21 7.85
N VAL A 249 8.31 -4.20 8.31
CA VAL A 249 8.76 -2.81 8.24
C VAL A 249 10.02 -2.59 9.09
N ARG A 250 10.05 -3.14 10.32
CA ARG A 250 11.24 -3.08 11.19
C ARG A 250 12.44 -3.83 10.63
N SER A 251 12.23 -4.96 9.95
CA SER A 251 13.33 -5.74 9.34
C SER A 251 14.02 -5.01 8.19
N LEU A 252 13.39 -3.96 7.64
CA LEU A 252 14.01 -3.00 6.74
C LEU A 252 14.76 -1.84 7.43
N GLY A 253 14.83 -1.84 8.77
CA GLY A 253 15.47 -0.80 9.57
C GLY A 253 14.58 0.42 9.86
N PHE A 254 13.26 0.23 9.82
CA PHE A 254 12.27 1.27 10.10
C PHE A 254 11.52 1.00 11.42
N ASP A 255 12.02 1.59 12.50
CA ASP A 255 11.49 1.32 13.86
C ASP A 255 10.34 2.23 14.30
N LEU A 256 10.10 3.33 13.56
CA LEU A 256 9.03 4.28 13.89
C LEU A 256 7.68 3.82 13.33
N ASP A 257 6.61 4.04 14.09
CA ASP A 257 5.22 3.80 13.64
C ASP A 257 4.85 4.69 12.44
N ALA A 258 5.51 5.83 12.28
CA ALA A 258 5.41 6.66 11.08
C ALA A 258 5.75 5.89 9.78
N ALA A 259 6.69 4.93 9.80
CA ALA A 259 7.02 4.14 8.63
C ALA A 259 5.94 3.12 8.28
N LEU A 260 5.39 2.43 9.29
CA LEU A 260 4.23 1.54 9.12
C LEU A 260 3.02 2.32 8.60
N THR A 261 2.80 3.52 9.15
CA THR A 261 1.73 4.42 8.72
C THR A 261 1.92 4.87 7.27
N GLY A 262 3.14 5.26 6.89
CA GLY A 262 3.47 5.64 5.51
C GLY A 262 3.20 4.49 4.53
N LEU A 263 3.58 3.26 4.91
CA LEU A 263 3.30 2.07 4.12
C LEU A 263 1.79 1.79 3.99
N LEU A 264 1.04 1.86 5.10
CA LEU A 264 -0.41 1.70 5.12
C LEU A 264 -1.09 2.67 4.15
N VAL A 265 -0.83 3.97 4.30
CA VAL A 265 -1.48 5.00 3.46
C VAL A 265 -1.03 4.88 2.00
N GLY A 266 0.26 4.70 1.75
CA GLY A 266 0.79 4.56 0.40
C GLY A 266 0.26 3.33 -0.35
N ASP A 267 0.10 2.18 0.33
CA ASP A 267 -0.42 0.96 -0.29
C ASP A 267 -1.95 0.93 -0.35
N THR A 268 -2.63 1.58 0.58
CA THR A 268 -4.08 1.78 0.46
C THR A 268 -4.40 2.66 -0.74
N ALA A 269 -3.62 3.71 -1.02
CA ALA A 269 -3.83 4.55 -2.20
C ALA A 269 -3.71 3.74 -3.51
N GLN A 270 -2.72 2.85 -3.60
CA GLN A 270 -2.59 1.93 -4.73
C GLN A 270 -3.80 1.00 -4.81
N MET A 271 -4.19 0.38 -3.70
CA MET A 271 -5.32 -0.53 -3.62
C MET A 271 -6.64 0.13 -4.06
N LEU A 272 -6.88 1.40 -3.71
CA LEU A 272 -8.09 2.14 -4.11
C LEU A 272 -8.13 2.36 -5.63
N ILE A 273 -7.00 2.72 -6.24
CA ILE A 273 -6.90 2.90 -7.69
C ILE A 273 -6.99 1.56 -8.44
N GLU A 274 -6.39 0.49 -7.90
CA GLU A 274 -6.52 -0.87 -8.44
C GLU A 274 -7.94 -1.43 -8.27
N GLY A 275 -8.66 -1.02 -7.23
CA GLY A 275 -10.06 -1.42 -6.98
C GLY A 275 -11.09 -0.62 -7.77
N LEU A 276 -10.73 0.59 -8.22
CA LEU A 276 -11.62 1.49 -8.94
C LEU A 276 -12.22 0.79 -10.17
N ASN A 277 -13.54 0.84 -10.29
CA ASN A 277 -14.32 0.26 -11.39
C ASN A 277 -14.14 -1.25 -11.57
N GLU A 278 -13.91 -1.99 -10.48
CA GLU A 278 -13.62 -3.43 -10.52
C GLU A 278 -12.41 -3.75 -11.41
N ASN A 279 -11.45 -2.82 -11.51
CA ASN A 279 -10.35 -2.94 -12.46
C ASN A 279 -9.54 -4.22 -12.22
N VAL A 280 -9.63 -5.15 -13.16
CA VAL A 280 -8.87 -6.40 -13.13
C VAL A 280 -7.50 -6.29 -13.80
N ASN A 281 -7.12 -5.10 -14.30
CA ASN A 281 -5.90 -4.91 -15.07
C ASN A 281 -4.85 -4.09 -14.33
N ALA A 282 -3.62 -4.17 -14.84
CA ALA A 282 -2.52 -3.31 -14.43
C ALA A 282 -2.82 -1.84 -14.73
N VAL A 283 -2.78 -1.02 -13.69
CA VAL A 283 -2.61 0.44 -13.77
C VAL A 283 -1.12 0.72 -13.99
N PRO A 284 -0.72 1.79 -14.72
CA PRO A 284 0.68 2.07 -14.95
C PRO A 284 1.49 2.18 -13.65
N LEU A 285 2.60 1.43 -13.56
CA LEU A 285 3.40 1.34 -12.32
C LEU A 285 3.90 2.70 -11.84
N TRP A 286 4.34 3.57 -12.76
CA TRP A 286 4.79 4.92 -12.40
C TRP A 286 3.69 5.72 -11.70
N PHE A 287 2.43 5.53 -12.08
CA PHE A 287 1.31 6.24 -11.46
C PHE A 287 1.01 5.66 -10.07
N LEU A 288 0.94 4.33 -9.95
CA LEU A 288 0.73 3.65 -8.67
C LEU A 288 1.82 3.99 -7.65
N TYR A 289 3.10 3.84 -8.02
CA TYR A 289 4.20 4.17 -7.11
C TYR A 289 4.31 5.67 -6.85
N GLY A 290 4.08 6.51 -7.87
CA GLY A 290 4.08 7.96 -7.67
C GLY A 290 3.00 8.40 -6.67
N LEU A 291 1.80 7.82 -6.75
CA LEU A 291 0.70 8.07 -5.81
C LEU A 291 1.02 7.54 -4.41
N SER A 292 1.56 6.32 -4.32
CA SER A 292 2.04 5.75 -3.06
C SER A 292 3.05 6.65 -2.37
N HIS A 293 4.02 7.17 -3.12
CA HIS A 293 5.03 8.09 -2.63
C HIS A 293 4.47 9.44 -2.24
N PHE A 294 3.50 9.97 -2.99
CA PHE A 294 2.84 11.23 -2.65
C PHE A 294 2.21 11.15 -1.24
N TYR A 295 1.41 10.12 -1.00
CA TYR A 295 0.74 9.95 0.28
C TYR A 295 1.68 9.54 1.42
N SER A 296 2.56 8.56 1.20
CA SER A 296 3.49 8.09 2.25
C SER A 296 4.45 9.19 2.69
N ARG A 297 5.00 9.99 1.76
CA ARG A 297 5.85 11.14 2.10
C ARG A 297 5.09 12.27 2.79
N GLY A 298 3.78 12.36 2.57
CA GLY A 298 2.89 13.25 3.32
C GLY A 298 2.80 12.92 4.80
N ILE A 299 2.99 11.65 5.18
CA ILE A 299 3.10 11.23 6.58
C ILE A 299 4.45 11.65 7.16
N ASP A 300 5.53 11.23 6.49
CA ASP A 300 6.89 11.64 6.82
C ASP A 300 7.79 11.35 5.60
N PRO A 301 8.44 12.36 5.01
CA PRO A 301 9.24 12.16 3.80
C PRO A 301 10.45 11.24 4.01
N ARG A 302 10.85 10.98 5.27
CA ARG A 302 11.94 10.07 5.63
C ARG A 302 11.64 8.61 5.31
N TRP A 303 10.36 8.24 5.18
CA TRP A 303 9.94 6.85 5.03
C TRP A 303 9.40 6.57 3.63
N THR A 304 10.24 5.97 2.80
CA THR A 304 9.90 5.56 1.43
C THR A 304 10.12 4.05 1.28
N VAL A 305 9.41 3.27 2.11
CA VAL A 305 9.53 1.81 2.22
C VAL A 305 9.43 1.12 0.85
N SER A 306 8.59 1.66 -0.03
CA SER A 306 8.39 1.13 -1.40
C SER A 306 9.45 1.54 -2.42
N ALA A 307 10.43 2.37 -2.06
CA ALA A 307 11.43 2.89 -2.99
C ALA A 307 12.81 2.26 -2.75
N ASN A 308 12.95 1.00 -3.18
CA ASN A 308 14.22 0.29 -3.12
C ASN A 308 15.34 1.09 -3.81
N GLY A 309 16.49 1.21 -3.16
CA GLY A 309 17.61 2.01 -3.65
C GLY A 309 17.56 3.51 -3.32
N THR A 310 16.51 4.00 -2.64
CA THR A 310 16.45 5.37 -2.09
C THR A 310 16.59 5.40 -0.56
N LEU A 311 16.78 4.23 0.05
CA LEU A 311 16.74 4.03 1.50
C LEU A 311 17.91 4.71 2.22
N ARG A 312 17.80 4.81 3.55
CA ARG A 312 18.76 5.50 4.44
C ARG A 312 20.20 5.01 4.32
N GLU A 313 20.41 3.79 3.83
CA GLU A 313 21.73 3.24 3.50
C GLU A 313 22.51 4.07 2.47
N PHE A 314 21.85 5.00 1.76
CA PHE A 314 22.46 5.95 0.81
C PHE A 314 22.73 7.36 1.41
N GLY A 315 22.66 7.51 2.74
CA GLY A 315 23.03 8.72 3.48
C GLY A 315 21.87 9.42 4.19
N ASP A 316 22.19 10.28 5.16
CA ASP A 316 21.22 10.93 6.08
C ASP A 316 20.19 11.84 5.37
N ASP A 317 20.50 12.27 4.15
CA ASP A 317 19.65 13.12 3.31
C ASP A 317 19.00 12.35 2.14
N SER A 318 18.95 11.02 2.18
CA SER A 318 18.38 10.19 1.10
C SER A 318 16.91 10.51 0.79
N TRP A 319 16.19 11.02 1.77
CA TRP A 319 14.77 11.37 1.72
C TRP A 319 14.46 12.74 1.09
N LYS A 320 15.47 13.60 0.89
CA LYS A 320 15.33 14.91 0.25
C LYS A 320 15.28 14.73 -1.28
N TRP A 321 14.11 14.35 -1.79
CA TRP A 321 13.91 14.02 -3.20
C TRP A 321 13.82 15.26 -4.08
N GLU A 322 13.28 16.35 -3.56
CA GLU A 322 13.07 17.64 -4.21
C GLU A 322 14.34 18.13 -4.96
N PRO A 323 15.49 18.37 -4.28
CA PRO A 323 16.71 18.82 -4.97
C PRO A 323 17.33 17.76 -5.89
N ARG A 324 17.10 16.48 -5.61
CA ARG A 324 17.60 15.39 -6.47
C ARG A 324 16.85 15.37 -7.79
N VAL A 325 15.54 15.49 -7.76
CA VAL A 325 14.69 15.61 -8.96
C VAL A 325 15.05 16.86 -9.74
N ALA A 326 15.22 18.02 -9.08
CA ALA A 326 15.66 19.24 -9.75
C ALA A 326 16.97 19.04 -10.52
N ARG A 327 17.95 18.38 -9.89
CA ARG A 327 19.24 18.06 -10.52
C ARG A 327 19.12 17.07 -11.67
N ILE A 328 18.28 16.04 -11.54
CA ILE A 328 18.03 15.07 -12.61
C ILE A 328 17.47 15.78 -13.85
N VAL A 329 16.47 16.64 -13.65
CA VAL A 329 15.82 17.39 -14.73
C VAL A 329 16.78 18.40 -15.36
N ALA A 330 17.55 19.14 -14.55
CA ALA A 330 18.50 20.13 -15.05
C ALA A 330 19.62 19.54 -15.92
N ASN A 331 19.98 18.27 -15.69
CA ASN A 331 21.01 17.57 -16.46
C ASN A 331 20.46 16.69 -17.58
N ASP A 332 19.15 16.73 -17.84
CA ASP A 332 18.45 15.84 -18.79
C ASP A 332 18.79 14.35 -18.58
N ALA A 333 18.98 13.95 -17.31
CA ALA A 333 19.45 12.62 -16.94
C ALA A 333 18.30 11.68 -16.52
N GLY A 334 17.06 12.13 -16.62
CA GLY A 334 15.87 11.42 -16.15
C GLY A 334 15.08 10.75 -17.26
N ALA A 335 14.54 9.56 -16.94
CA ALA A 335 13.54 8.89 -17.77
C ALA A 335 12.39 9.83 -18.13
N GLY A 336 12.05 9.89 -19.42
CA GLY A 336 10.86 10.59 -19.92
C GLY A 336 9.58 9.77 -19.69
N TRP A 337 8.42 10.38 -19.93
CA TRP A 337 7.13 9.72 -19.69
C TRP A 337 6.94 8.39 -20.43
N SER A 338 7.42 8.30 -21.67
CA SER A 338 7.35 7.08 -22.49
C SER A 338 8.11 5.91 -21.88
N GLU A 339 9.26 6.17 -21.23
CA GLU A 339 10.05 5.14 -20.55
C GLU A 339 9.37 4.71 -19.25
N LEU A 340 8.89 5.66 -18.43
CA LEU A 340 8.12 5.36 -17.21
C LEU A 340 6.88 4.52 -17.53
N GLN A 341 6.22 4.86 -18.63
CA GLN A 341 5.06 4.16 -19.12
C GLN A 341 5.38 2.72 -19.51
N SER A 342 6.62 2.39 -19.90
CA SER A 342 6.99 1.02 -20.27
C SER A 342 7.26 0.09 -19.07
N TRP A 343 7.28 0.60 -17.84
CA TRP A 343 7.50 -0.24 -16.65
C TRP A 343 6.37 -1.25 -16.45
N ARG A 344 6.73 -2.51 -16.22
CA ARG A 344 5.79 -3.63 -16.07
C ARG A 344 5.98 -4.39 -14.77
N VAL A 345 7.22 -4.44 -14.28
CA VAL A 345 7.56 -5.14 -13.04
C VAL A 345 8.27 -4.19 -12.08
N LEU A 346 8.34 -4.57 -10.80
CA LEU A 346 8.97 -3.75 -9.77
C LEU A 346 10.46 -3.50 -10.10
N GLU A 347 11.13 -4.47 -10.71
CA GLU A 347 12.53 -4.41 -11.09
C GLU A 347 12.82 -3.31 -12.12
N ASP A 348 11.82 -2.88 -12.90
CA ASP A 348 11.95 -1.77 -13.84
C ASP A 348 12.01 -0.40 -13.11
N VAL A 349 11.51 -0.34 -11.87
CA VAL A 349 11.39 0.90 -11.12
C VAL A 349 12.68 1.18 -10.35
N THR A 350 13.59 1.93 -10.97
CA THR A 350 14.85 2.31 -10.34
C THR A 350 14.63 3.31 -9.18
N ALA A 351 15.65 3.49 -8.33
CA ALA A 351 15.62 4.51 -7.27
C ALA A 351 15.31 5.92 -7.82
N GLN A 352 15.93 6.27 -8.94
CA GLN A 352 15.65 7.50 -9.68
C GLN A 352 14.22 7.51 -10.22
N GLY A 353 13.79 6.36 -10.74
CA GLY A 353 12.44 6.14 -11.21
C GLY A 353 11.37 6.46 -10.16
N HIS A 354 11.54 6.00 -8.93
CA HIS A 354 10.61 6.32 -7.83
C HIS A 354 10.51 7.83 -7.56
N MET A 355 11.64 8.54 -7.53
CA MET A 355 11.66 10.01 -7.33
C MET A 355 10.94 10.74 -8.48
N LEU A 356 11.21 10.30 -9.71
CA LEU A 356 10.59 10.84 -10.92
C LEU A 356 9.09 10.58 -10.98
N ALA A 357 8.65 9.37 -10.64
CA ALA A 357 7.24 9.01 -10.55
C ALA A 357 6.50 9.84 -9.49
N TRP A 358 7.09 9.98 -8.30
CA TRP A 358 6.56 10.83 -7.23
C TRP A 358 6.39 12.28 -7.67
N SER A 359 7.44 12.87 -8.25
CA SER A 359 7.41 14.28 -8.67
C SER A 359 6.34 14.53 -9.72
N ARG A 360 6.20 13.61 -10.68
CA ARG A 360 5.20 13.69 -11.75
C ARG A 360 3.78 13.55 -11.23
N VAL A 361 3.51 12.59 -10.35
CA VAL A 361 2.19 12.46 -9.73
C VAL A 361 1.88 13.67 -8.85
N THR A 362 2.86 14.17 -8.09
CA THR A 362 2.69 15.38 -7.27
C THR A 362 2.29 16.58 -8.13
N TRP A 363 2.88 16.74 -9.31
CA TRP A 363 2.53 17.78 -10.27
C TRP A 363 1.15 17.54 -10.92
N LEU A 364 0.85 16.29 -11.32
CA LEU A 364 -0.47 15.95 -11.85
C LEU A 364 -1.58 16.29 -10.85
N LEU A 365 -1.39 15.97 -9.57
CA LEU A 365 -2.36 16.25 -8.50
C LEU A 365 -2.60 17.75 -8.23
N GLN A 366 -1.91 18.66 -8.93
CA GLN A 366 -2.18 20.11 -8.91
C GLN A 366 -3.16 20.55 -10.01
N HIS A 367 -3.50 19.68 -10.95
CA HIS A 367 -4.46 19.96 -12.02
C HIS A 367 -5.90 19.96 -11.52
N GLU A 368 -6.81 20.45 -12.34
CA GLU A 368 -8.21 20.54 -11.98
C GLU A 368 -8.81 19.14 -11.72
N PRO A 369 -9.66 18.97 -10.68
CA PRO A 369 -10.22 17.66 -10.34
C PRO A 369 -10.92 16.96 -11.51
N ARG A 370 -11.52 17.73 -12.43
CA ARG A 370 -12.16 17.20 -13.65
C ARG A 370 -11.16 16.57 -14.62
N GLU A 371 -9.98 17.14 -14.79
CA GLU A 371 -8.93 16.61 -15.67
C GLU A 371 -8.37 15.32 -15.07
N LEU A 372 -8.08 15.35 -13.76
CA LEU A 372 -7.65 14.17 -13.01
C LEU A 372 -8.66 13.04 -13.07
N ARG A 373 -9.96 13.35 -12.91
CA ARG A 373 -11.05 12.38 -13.07
C ARG A 373 -10.95 11.67 -14.42
N THR A 374 -10.87 12.42 -15.50
CA THR A 374 -10.82 11.88 -16.87
C THR A 374 -9.60 10.98 -17.05
N PHE A 375 -8.43 11.41 -16.58
CA PHE A 375 -7.20 10.63 -16.69
C PHE A 375 -7.27 9.33 -15.87
N VAL A 376 -7.67 9.41 -14.60
CA VAL A 376 -7.71 8.26 -13.68
C VAL A 376 -8.73 7.22 -14.17
N LEU A 377 -9.91 7.63 -14.61
CA LEU A 377 -10.91 6.72 -15.16
C LEU A 377 -10.44 6.06 -16.47
N ALA A 378 -9.65 6.74 -17.29
CA ALA A 378 -9.09 6.16 -18.51
C ALA A 378 -8.08 5.04 -18.19
N VAL A 379 -7.18 5.25 -17.21
CA VAL A 379 -6.15 4.27 -16.85
C VAL A 379 -6.65 3.14 -15.96
N ALA A 380 -7.73 3.36 -15.20
CA ALA A 380 -8.35 2.35 -14.32
C ALA A 380 -9.52 1.59 -14.97
N ARG A 381 -9.75 1.73 -16.28
CA ARG A 381 -10.87 1.05 -16.96
C ARG A 381 -10.64 -0.48 -17.03
N PRO A 382 -11.65 -1.34 -16.83
CA PRO A 382 -11.52 -2.79 -17.09
C PRO A 382 -11.21 -3.14 -18.57
N LEU A 383 -10.59 -4.30 -18.80
CA LEU A 383 -10.17 -4.88 -20.10
C LEU A 383 -10.44 -6.38 -20.04
N PRO A 384 -11.70 -6.81 -20.11
CA PRO A 384 -12.01 -8.22 -20.02
C PRO A 384 -11.52 -8.96 -21.27
N GLY A 385 -10.88 -10.11 -21.07
CA GLY A 385 -10.75 -11.16 -22.11
C GLY A 385 -9.53 -11.07 -23.02
N GLU A 386 -8.59 -10.16 -22.75
CA GLU A 386 -7.40 -9.96 -23.58
C GLU A 386 -6.22 -10.81 -23.10
N SER A 387 -5.33 -11.20 -24.03
CA SER A 387 -4.03 -11.79 -23.67
C SER A 387 -3.12 -10.76 -23.00
N GLU A 388 -2.08 -11.20 -22.29
CA GLU A 388 -1.15 -10.31 -21.59
C GLU A 388 -0.49 -9.29 -22.54
N ASP A 389 -0.12 -9.68 -23.76
CA ASP A 389 0.45 -8.77 -24.77
C ASP A 389 -0.56 -7.76 -25.31
N GLN A 390 -1.82 -8.15 -25.46
CA GLN A 390 -2.88 -7.23 -25.84
C GLN A 390 -3.17 -6.24 -24.71
N LEU A 391 -3.24 -6.73 -23.46
CA LEU A 391 -3.36 -5.88 -22.28
C LEU A 391 -2.22 -4.85 -22.22
N ARG A 392 -0.98 -5.24 -22.50
CA ARG A 392 0.17 -4.31 -22.58
C ARG A 392 -0.07 -3.16 -23.56
N LYS A 393 -0.40 -3.47 -24.81
CA LYS A 393 -0.64 -2.45 -25.85
C LYS A 393 -1.84 -1.56 -25.50
N LEU A 394 -2.88 -2.14 -24.92
CA LEU A 394 -4.09 -1.42 -24.54
C LEU A 394 -3.86 -0.46 -23.37
N VAL A 395 -3.11 -0.87 -22.35
CA VAL A 395 -2.70 0.02 -21.25
C VAL A 395 -1.91 1.20 -21.82
N ASP A 396 -0.97 0.94 -22.73
CA ASP A 396 -0.16 2.01 -23.29
C ASP A 396 -0.96 3.03 -24.10
N THR A 397 -1.89 2.54 -24.93
CA THR A 397 -2.79 3.38 -25.70
C THR A 397 -3.69 4.21 -24.79
N ARG A 398 -4.22 3.62 -23.71
CA ARG A 398 -5.09 4.33 -22.76
C ARG A 398 -4.40 5.43 -22.00
N VAL A 399 -3.14 5.26 -21.63
CA VAL A 399 -2.39 6.35 -20.99
C VAL A 399 -2.28 7.52 -21.95
N ARG A 400 -1.92 7.28 -23.22
CA ARG A 400 -1.81 8.33 -24.23
C ARG A 400 -3.16 9.01 -24.51
N GLU A 401 -4.21 8.23 -24.75
CA GLU A 401 -5.56 8.74 -24.99
C GLU A 401 -6.12 9.47 -23.76
N GLY A 402 -5.88 8.92 -22.57
CA GLY A 402 -6.28 9.50 -21.29
C GLY A 402 -5.61 10.84 -21.05
N VAL A 403 -4.30 10.96 -21.30
CA VAL A 403 -3.57 12.23 -21.19
C VAL A 403 -4.07 13.24 -22.23
N GLN A 404 -4.25 12.84 -23.48
CA GLN A 404 -4.76 13.72 -24.53
C GLN A 404 -6.18 14.22 -24.23
N THR A 405 -7.04 13.35 -23.71
CA THR A 405 -8.44 13.69 -23.39
C THR A 405 -8.53 14.55 -22.13
N ALA A 406 -7.73 14.23 -21.10
CA ALA A 406 -7.77 14.92 -19.81
C ALA A 406 -7.11 16.30 -19.88
N PHE A 407 -5.96 16.40 -20.53
CA PHE A 407 -5.09 17.59 -20.44
C PHE A 407 -4.93 18.31 -21.80
N GLY A 408 -5.45 17.75 -22.90
CA GLY A 408 -5.24 18.32 -24.23
C GLY A 408 -3.79 18.25 -24.71
N ARG A 409 -2.96 17.41 -24.09
CA ARG A 409 -1.52 17.29 -24.35
C ARG A 409 -1.13 15.90 -24.84
N THR A 410 -0.03 15.85 -25.57
CA THR A 410 0.77 14.63 -25.73
C THR A 410 1.63 14.37 -24.49
N LEU A 411 2.13 13.14 -24.35
CA LEU A 411 3.05 12.79 -23.26
C LEU A 411 4.33 13.64 -23.25
N ASN A 412 4.83 14.02 -24.43
CA ASN A 412 6.05 14.82 -24.56
C ASN A 412 5.82 16.27 -24.12
N GLU A 413 4.66 16.85 -24.46
CA GLU A 413 4.28 18.19 -23.99
C GLU A 413 4.07 18.20 -22.47
N LEU A 414 3.43 17.15 -21.94
CA LEU A 414 3.24 16.97 -20.51
C LEU A 414 4.59 16.84 -19.77
N ASP A 415 5.55 16.13 -20.36
CA ASP A 415 6.91 16.00 -19.82
C ASP A 415 7.64 17.36 -19.79
N ALA A 416 7.51 18.15 -20.86
CA ALA A 416 8.08 19.49 -20.93
C ALA A 416 7.47 20.44 -19.88
N ASP A 417 6.15 20.44 -19.73
CA ASP A 417 5.42 21.25 -18.74
C ASP A 417 5.84 20.84 -17.31
N TRP A 418 5.93 19.55 -17.02
CA TRP A 418 6.42 19.04 -15.73
C TRP A 418 7.87 19.45 -15.45
N ARG A 419 8.78 19.31 -16.43
CA ARG A 419 10.19 19.70 -16.27
C ARG A 419 10.33 21.19 -15.97
N ALA A 420 9.57 22.03 -16.68
CA ALA A 420 9.53 23.46 -16.42
C ALA A 420 9.04 23.77 -15.00
N TRP A 421 8.00 23.06 -14.53
CA TRP A 421 7.52 23.18 -13.16
C TRP A 421 8.58 22.77 -12.13
N VAL A 422 9.29 21.65 -12.33
CA VAL A 422 10.36 21.21 -11.42
C VAL A 422 11.43 22.28 -11.29
N LEU A 423 11.95 22.80 -12.40
CA LEU A 423 13.03 23.79 -12.41
C LEU A 423 12.62 25.13 -11.79
N LYS A 424 11.31 25.43 -11.78
CA LYS A 424 10.74 26.64 -11.18
C LYS A 424 10.48 26.49 -9.68
N THR A 425 10.03 25.32 -9.23
CA THR A 425 9.41 25.16 -7.90
C THR A 425 10.28 24.40 -6.90
N GLN A 426 11.18 23.54 -7.37
CA GLN A 426 11.99 22.71 -6.50
C GLN A 426 13.30 23.43 -6.10
N PRO A 427 13.74 23.34 -4.84
CA PRO A 427 15.05 23.84 -4.43
C PRO A 427 16.16 23.14 -5.22
N ARG A 428 17.24 23.88 -5.54
CA ARG A 428 18.39 23.36 -6.29
C ARG A 428 19.35 22.56 -5.42
#